data_AF-T2M493-F1
#
_entry.id   AF-T2M493-F1
#
_cell.length_a   1.000
_cell.length_b   1.000
_cell.length_c   1.000
_cell.angle_alpha   90.00
_cell.angle_beta   90.00
_cell.angle_gamma   90.00
#
_symmetry.space_group_name_H-M   'P 1'
#
loop_
_entity.id
_entity.type
_entity.pdbx_description
1 polymer ?
#
loop_
_entity_poly.entity_id
_entity_poly.type
_entity_poly.pdbx_seq_one_letter_code
_entity_poly.pdbx_strand_id
1 'polypeptide(L)'
;MILRSVIKIYKHGCYSDNTPITAEQWLHACTVTLAQFLGKKLVYVKMAEYFKVMPYKQDLPPPGGYPKLKFTQNLPKRGITGVTLMAAGLGVMAVGFSFVVKGNRKRRELGKEKMNARLSILPVLLAEQDRGILRRLKENFEAEKIIMKDVEGWEPGKNIYYTDKWVRPRPEQLIKL
;
A
#
# COMPACT_ATOMS: atom_id res chain seq x y z
N MET A 1 -50.55 60.60 -22.82
CA MET A 1 -50.11 61.91 -22.28
C MET A 1 -50.23 63.08 -23.26
N ILE A 2 -50.84 62.90 -24.44
CA ILE A 2 -51.16 63.99 -25.41
C ILE A 2 -52.57 64.56 -25.13
N LEU A 3 -53.47 63.77 -24.56
CA LEU A 3 -54.81 64.19 -24.12
C LEU A 3 -54.82 65.13 -22.90
N ARG A 4 -53.74 65.20 -22.10
CA ARG A 4 -53.66 66.12 -20.95
C ARG A 4 -53.09 67.50 -21.31
N SER A 5 -52.36 67.62 -22.42
CA SER A 5 -51.78 68.89 -22.89
C SER A 5 -52.78 69.73 -23.71
N VAL A 6 -53.70 69.09 -24.44
CA VAL A 6 -54.74 69.80 -25.22
C VAL A 6 -55.78 70.47 -24.32
N ILE A 7 -56.08 69.88 -23.15
CA ILE A 7 -57.02 70.43 -22.15
C ILE A 7 -56.47 71.71 -21.48
N LYS A 8 -55.15 71.95 -21.51
CA LYS A 8 -54.53 73.08 -20.78
C LYS A 8 -54.47 74.38 -21.59
N ILE A 9 -54.64 74.32 -22.91
CA ILE A 9 -54.58 75.49 -23.80
C ILE A 9 -55.90 76.29 -23.78
N TYR A 10 -57.03 75.62 -23.58
CA TYR A 10 -58.35 76.28 -23.50
C TYR A 10 -58.60 77.09 -22.22
N LYS A 11 -57.65 77.11 -21.27
CA LYS A 11 -57.89 77.63 -19.92
C LYS A 11 -57.43 79.06 -19.65
N HIS A 12 -56.80 79.76 -20.60
CA HIS A 12 -56.35 81.13 -20.37
C HIS A 12 -56.48 82.02 -21.60
N GLY A 13 -57.57 82.80 -21.64
CA GLY A 13 -57.65 84.18 -22.16
C GLY A 13 -57.56 84.35 -23.68
N CYS A 14 -58.25 85.30 -24.33
CA CYS A 14 -59.14 86.35 -23.87
C CYS A 14 -60.07 86.71 -25.04
N TYR A 15 -61.26 87.13 -24.65
CA TYR A 15 -62.28 87.86 -25.39
C TYR A 15 -61.71 89.06 -26.15
N SER A 16 -62.06 89.24 -27.43
CA SER A 16 -62.37 90.53 -28.07
C SER A 16 -62.56 90.33 -29.59
N ASP A 17 -63.79 90.63 -30.01
CA ASP A 17 -64.19 91.20 -31.30
C ASP A 17 -64.54 90.27 -32.47
N ASN A 18 -65.86 90.06 -32.55
CA ASN A 18 -66.70 89.64 -33.66
C ASN A 18 -66.20 90.03 -35.07
N THR A 19 -65.50 89.11 -35.74
CA THR A 19 -65.64 88.84 -37.18
C THR A 19 -65.33 87.35 -37.43
N PRO A 20 -66.09 86.62 -38.26
CA PRO A 20 -65.76 85.22 -38.55
C PRO A 20 -64.46 85.15 -39.36
N ILE A 21 -63.43 84.63 -38.72
CA ILE A 21 -62.13 84.29 -39.31
C ILE A 21 -62.35 83.37 -40.52
N THR A 22 -61.91 83.80 -41.70
CA THR A 22 -61.99 83.02 -42.95
C THR A 22 -61.08 81.79 -42.87
N ALA A 23 -61.49 80.70 -43.53
CA ALA A 23 -60.91 79.35 -43.41
C ALA A 23 -59.37 79.27 -43.62
N GLU A 24 -58.77 80.28 -44.27
CA GLU A 24 -57.34 80.35 -44.54
C GLU A 24 -56.50 80.62 -43.28
N GLN A 25 -56.99 81.38 -42.31
CA GLN A 25 -56.22 81.69 -41.08
C GLN A 25 -56.12 80.49 -40.13
N TRP A 26 -57.12 79.59 -40.14
CA TRP A 26 -57.10 78.34 -39.38
C TRP A 26 -56.06 77.35 -39.89
N LEU A 27 -55.85 77.30 -41.21
CA LEU A 27 -54.82 76.44 -41.81
C LEU A 27 -53.41 76.91 -41.44
N HIS A 28 -53.15 78.22 -41.44
CA HIS A 28 -51.84 78.75 -41.04
C HIS A 28 -51.51 78.50 -39.56
N ALA A 29 -52.45 78.69 -38.63
CA ALA A 29 -52.20 78.41 -37.20
C ALA A 29 -51.97 76.91 -36.91
N CYS A 30 -52.60 76.02 -37.67
CA CYS A 30 -52.43 74.57 -37.56
C CYS A 30 -51.06 74.11 -38.10
N THR A 31 -50.54 74.72 -39.17
CA THR A 31 -49.20 74.38 -39.71
C THR A 31 -48.04 74.80 -38.79
N VAL A 32 -48.13 75.97 -38.12
CA VAL A 32 -47.04 76.49 -37.27
C VAL A 32 -46.92 75.71 -35.95
N THR A 33 -48.05 75.26 -35.38
CA THR A 33 -48.06 74.48 -34.13
C THR A 33 -47.66 73.01 -34.32
N LEU A 34 -47.96 72.40 -35.46
CA LEU A 34 -47.46 71.07 -35.83
C LEU A 34 -45.94 71.04 -36.01
N ALA A 35 -45.34 72.09 -36.62
CA ALA A 35 -43.90 72.16 -36.86
C ALA A 35 -43.06 72.21 -35.56
N GLN A 36 -43.52 72.96 -34.54
CA GLN A 36 -42.82 73.04 -33.25
C GLN A 36 -42.91 71.74 -32.43
N PHE A 37 -44.00 70.99 -32.54
CA PHE A 37 -44.18 69.71 -31.84
C PHE A 37 -43.34 68.60 -32.46
N LEU A 38 -43.17 68.62 -33.79
CA LEU A 38 -42.29 67.69 -34.51
C LEU A 38 -40.80 67.96 -34.20
N GLY A 39 -40.40 69.23 -34.08
CA GLY A 39 -39.02 69.60 -33.73
C GLY A 39 -38.58 69.14 -32.33
N LYS A 40 -39.45 69.27 -31.31
CA LYS A 40 -39.13 68.84 -29.94
C LYS A 40 -39.05 67.32 -29.78
N LYS A 41 -39.85 66.55 -30.53
CA LYS A 41 -39.79 65.08 -30.53
C LYS A 41 -38.44 64.55 -31.05
N LEU A 42 -37.81 65.27 -31.97
CA LEU A 42 -36.52 64.88 -32.56
C LEU A 42 -35.35 64.96 -31.56
N VAL A 43 -35.35 65.95 -30.66
CA VAL A 43 -34.26 66.18 -29.68
C VAL A 43 -34.27 65.11 -28.58
N TYR A 44 -35.44 64.75 -28.07
CA TYR A 44 -35.56 63.70 -27.04
C TYR A 44 -35.23 62.31 -27.58
N VAL A 45 -35.55 62.03 -28.86
CA VAL A 45 -35.15 60.77 -29.51
C VAL A 45 -33.62 60.71 -29.68
N LYS A 46 -32.98 61.80 -30.12
CA LYS A 46 -31.52 61.86 -30.27
C LYS A 46 -30.74 61.69 -28.96
N MET A 47 -31.23 62.23 -27.84
CA MET A 47 -30.53 62.09 -26.55
C MET A 47 -30.65 60.67 -25.95
N ALA A 48 -31.79 60.00 -26.16
CA ALA A 48 -31.98 58.60 -25.79
C ALA A 48 -31.14 57.64 -26.64
N GLU A 49 -30.92 57.97 -27.93
CA GLU A 49 -29.96 57.27 -28.78
C GLU A 49 -28.53 57.43 -28.25
N TYR A 50 -28.15 58.60 -27.73
CA TYR A 50 -26.79 58.86 -27.25
C TYR A 50 -26.41 58.04 -25.99
N PHE A 51 -27.35 57.82 -25.06
CA PHE A 51 -27.08 57.03 -23.84
C PHE A 51 -26.88 55.53 -24.14
N LYS A 52 -27.48 55.01 -25.22
CA LYS A 52 -27.28 53.60 -25.68
C LYS A 52 -25.86 53.32 -26.19
N VAL A 53 -25.07 54.34 -26.51
CA VAL A 53 -23.79 54.22 -27.22
C VAL A 53 -22.59 54.44 -26.29
N MET A 54 -22.79 54.70 -24.99
CA MET A 54 -21.67 54.80 -24.04
C MET A 54 -21.03 53.42 -23.82
N PRO A 55 -19.73 53.24 -24.14
CA PRO A 55 -19.07 51.95 -23.99
C PRO A 55 -18.78 51.66 -22.50
N TYR A 56 -19.48 50.69 -21.93
CA TYR A 56 -19.16 50.11 -20.61
C TYR A 56 -18.23 48.91 -20.79
N LYS A 57 -17.00 49.00 -20.28
CA LYS A 57 -16.02 47.93 -20.34
C LYS A 57 -16.19 47.02 -19.12
N GLN A 58 -16.92 45.92 -19.31
CA GLN A 58 -17.10 44.88 -18.30
C GLN A 58 -15.94 43.87 -18.39
N ASP A 59 -15.39 43.47 -17.25
CA ASP A 59 -14.46 42.34 -17.20
C ASP A 59 -15.25 41.04 -17.38
N LEU A 60 -15.18 40.50 -18.59
CA LEU A 60 -15.85 39.26 -18.98
C LEU A 60 -14.81 38.14 -19.12
N PRO A 61 -15.19 36.88 -18.85
CA PRO A 61 -14.33 35.76 -19.21
C PRO A 61 -14.07 35.79 -20.72
N PRO A 62 -12.92 35.29 -21.18
CA PRO A 62 -12.59 35.25 -22.60
C PRO A 62 -13.70 34.52 -23.38
N PRO A 63 -13.98 34.92 -24.63
CA PRO A 63 -14.96 34.23 -25.47
C PRO A 63 -14.48 32.79 -25.71
N GLY A 64 -15.06 31.84 -24.96
CA GLY A 64 -14.59 30.44 -24.88
C GLY A 64 -14.45 29.88 -23.46
N GLY A 65 -14.50 30.74 -22.43
CA GLY A 65 -14.43 30.32 -21.02
C GLY A 65 -13.04 29.87 -20.57
N TYR A 66 -12.92 29.52 -19.28
CA TYR A 66 -11.67 29.00 -18.71
C TYR A 66 -11.50 27.50 -18.99
N PRO A 67 -10.26 26.99 -19.05
CA PRO A 67 -10.02 25.57 -19.15
C PRO A 67 -10.62 24.82 -17.95
N LYS A 68 -11.09 23.61 -18.20
CA LYS A 68 -11.69 22.77 -17.15
C LYS A 68 -10.63 22.42 -16.11
N LEU A 69 -10.85 22.88 -14.88
CA LEU A 69 -10.02 22.50 -13.73
C LEU A 69 -10.35 21.06 -13.32
N LYS A 70 -9.31 20.24 -13.14
CA LYS A 70 -9.46 18.90 -12.56
C LYS A 70 -9.53 19.06 -11.05
N PHE A 71 -10.73 18.94 -10.49
CA PHE A 71 -10.97 19.00 -9.05
C PHE A 71 -10.89 17.63 -8.36
N THR A 72 -10.85 16.54 -9.15
CA THR A 72 -10.76 15.18 -8.63
C THR A 72 -9.31 14.75 -8.43
N GLN A 73 -9.10 13.91 -7.41
CA GLN A 73 -7.80 13.34 -7.15
C GLN A 73 -7.50 12.23 -8.17
N ASN A 74 -6.36 12.32 -8.87
CA ASN A 74 -5.91 11.30 -9.82
C ASN A 74 -4.75 10.49 -9.22
N LEU A 75 -5.07 9.44 -8.45
CA LEU A 75 -4.05 8.48 -7.99
C LEU A 75 -3.85 7.39 -9.05
N PRO A 76 -2.65 7.29 -9.63
CA PRO A 76 -2.35 6.16 -10.50
C PRO A 76 -2.23 4.89 -9.68
N LYS A 77 -2.87 3.81 -10.13
CA LYS A 77 -2.69 2.46 -9.57
C LYS A 77 -1.31 1.95 -9.94
N ARG A 78 -0.32 2.20 -9.08
CA ARG A 78 1.06 1.74 -9.23
C ARG A 78 1.27 0.49 -8.37
N GLY A 79 1.91 -0.54 -8.92
CA GLY A 79 2.32 -1.73 -8.19
C GLY A 79 1.98 -3.06 -8.89
N ILE A 80 2.57 -4.12 -8.35
CA ILE A 80 2.32 -5.51 -8.74
C ILE A 80 1.01 -5.97 -8.08
N THR A 81 0.17 -6.72 -8.78
CA THR A 81 -1.09 -7.22 -8.21
C THR A 81 -0.82 -8.22 -7.05
N GLY A 82 -1.75 -8.34 -6.10
CA GLY A 82 -1.58 -9.26 -4.98
C GLY A 82 -1.41 -10.73 -5.41
N VAL A 83 -2.12 -11.14 -6.46
CA VAL A 83 -2.02 -12.49 -7.03
C VAL A 83 -0.63 -12.75 -7.59
N THR A 84 -0.07 -11.79 -8.34
CA THR A 84 1.29 -11.92 -8.87
C THR A 84 2.35 -11.97 -7.78
N LEU A 85 2.15 -11.26 -6.66
CA LEU A 85 3.07 -11.32 -5.52
C LEU A 85 3.02 -12.68 -4.82
N MET A 86 1.82 -13.23 -4.64
CA MET A 86 1.65 -14.59 -4.10
C MET A 86 2.25 -15.66 -5.01
N ALA A 87 2.02 -15.57 -6.32
CA ALA A 87 2.61 -16.48 -7.29
C ALA A 87 4.15 -16.42 -7.28
N ALA A 88 4.73 -15.21 -7.21
CA ALA A 88 6.17 -15.03 -7.09
C ALA A 88 6.71 -15.65 -5.78
N GLY A 89 6.04 -15.42 -4.65
CA GLY A 89 6.41 -16.01 -3.36
C GLY A 89 6.40 -17.54 -3.39
N LEU A 90 5.34 -18.14 -3.92
CA LEU A 90 5.23 -19.59 -4.09
C LEU A 90 6.31 -20.14 -5.03
N GLY A 91 6.63 -19.43 -6.11
CA GLY A 91 7.70 -19.80 -7.03
C GLY A 91 9.07 -19.85 -6.33
N VAL A 92 9.40 -18.81 -5.56
CA VAL A 92 10.66 -18.76 -4.79
C VAL A 92 10.70 -19.86 -3.74
N MET A 93 9.62 -20.10 -3.02
CA MET A 93 9.54 -21.17 -2.01
C MET A 93 9.74 -22.55 -2.65
N ALA A 94 9.04 -22.85 -3.75
CA ALA A 94 9.15 -24.13 -4.44
C ALA A 94 10.59 -24.41 -4.90
N VAL A 95 11.28 -23.40 -5.44
CA VAL A 95 12.69 -23.50 -5.81
C VAL A 95 13.58 -23.71 -4.59
N GLY A 96 13.37 -22.95 -3.51
CA GLY A 96 14.10 -23.10 -2.25
C GLY A 96 14.00 -24.51 -1.67
N PHE A 97 12.78 -25.06 -1.60
CA PHE A 97 12.56 -26.42 -1.11
C PHE A 97 13.23 -27.47 -2.00
N SER A 98 13.29 -27.28 -3.32
CA SER A 98 14.00 -28.19 -4.23
C SER A 98 15.50 -28.28 -3.89
N PHE A 99 16.14 -27.15 -3.60
CA PHE A 99 17.55 -27.14 -3.18
C PHE A 99 17.75 -27.78 -1.81
N VAL A 100 16.87 -27.52 -0.84
CA VAL A 100 16.92 -28.15 0.48
C VAL A 100 16.80 -29.67 0.38
N VAL A 101 15.89 -30.19 -0.45
CA VAL A 101 15.74 -31.63 -0.66
C VAL A 101 17.03 -32.24 -1.23
N LYS A 102 17.65 -31.60 -2.24
CA LYS A 102 18.93 -32.05 -2.80
C LYS A 102 20.05 -32.03 -1.75
N GLY A 103 20.15 -30.96 -0.97
CA GLY A 103 21.12 -30.83 0.12
C GLY A 103 20.94 -31.90 1.21
N ASN A 104 19.70 -32.16 1.62
CA ASN A 104 19.39 -33.17 2.63
C ASN A 104 19.71 -34.59 2.15
N ARG A 105 19.48 -34.91 0.88
CA ARG A 105 19.90 -36.18 0.28
C ARG A 105 21.42 -36.34 0.37
N LYS A 106 22.17 -35.31 -0.01
CA LYS A 106 23.64 -35.35 0.07
C LYS A 106 24.15 -35.48 1.51
N ARG A 107 23.55 -34.78 2.48
CA ARG A 107 23.90 -34.93 3.91
C ARG A 107 23.64 -36.34 4.42
N ARG A 108 22.55 -36.99 3.99
CA ARG A 108 22.25 -38.39 4.33
C ARG A 108 23.29 -39.34 3.74
N GLU A 109 23.71 -39.12 2.50
CA GLU A 109 24.78 -39.92 1.88
C GLU A 109 26.10 -39.79 2.63
N LEU A 110 26.51 -38.56 2.98
CA LEU A 110 27.70 -38.32 3.79
C LEU A 110 27.60 -38.97 5.18
N GLY A 111 26.42 -38.94 5.80
CA GLY A 111 26.17 -39.63 7.05
C GLY A 111 26.32 -41.16 6.95
N LYS A 112 25.84 -41.75 5.84
CA LYS A 112 26.01 -43.18 5.54
C LYS A 112 27.48 -43.52 5.32
N GLU A 113 28.21 -42.71 4.56
CA GLU A 113 29.64 -42.89 4.32
C GLU A 113 30.43 -42.87 5.65
N LYS A 114 30.18 -41.86 6.49
CA LYS A 114 30.78 -41.76 7.83
C LYS A 114 30.46 -42.97 8.72
N MET A 115 29.23 -43.47 8.67
CA MET A 115 28.83 -44.66 9.42
C MET A 115 29.56 -45.90 8.90
N ASN A 116 29.63 -46.11 7.59
CA ASN A 116 30.35 -47.23 6.98
C ASN A 116 31.85 -47.18 7.31
N ALA A 117 32.47 -45.99 7.26
CA ALA A 117 33.86 -45.80 7.65
C ALA A 117 34.13 -46.11 9.13
N ARG A 118 33.14 -45.88 10.01
CA ARG A 118 33.24 -46.30 11.41
C ARG A 118 33.10 -47.82 11.53
N LEU A 119 32.05 -48.39 10.93
CA LEU A 119 31.76 -49.83 10.97
C LEU A 119 32.96 -50.68 10.51
N SER A 120 33.72 -50.21 9.51
CA SER A 120 34.91 -50.92 9.03
C SER A 120 36.05 -50.98 10.06
N ILE A 121 36.19 -49.96 10.91
CA ILE A 121 37.27 -49.87 11.92
C ILE A 121 36.84 -50.46 13.27
N LEU A 122 35.52 -50.52 13.55
CA LEU A 122 34.96 -51.08 14.77
C LEU A 122 35.54 -52.44 15.22
N PRO A 123 35.69 -53.47 14.37
CA PRO A 123 36.16 -54.77 14.84
C PRO A 123 37.57 -54.71 15.42
N VAL A 124 38.45 -53.86 14.88
CA VAL A 124 39.81 -53.67 15.39
C VAL A 124 39.78 -52.96 16.75
N LEU A 125 38.99 -51.89 16.87
CA LEU A 125 38.85 -51.16 18.14
C LEU A 125 38.25 -52.02 19.25
N LEU A 126 37.26 -52.83 18.91
CA LEU A 126 36.62 -53.75 19.86
C LEU A 126 37.61 -54.82 20.33
N ALA A 127 38.39 -55.41 19.41
CA ALA A 127 39.42 -56.38 19.77
C ALA A 127 40.50 -55.79 20.70
N GLU A 128 40.94 -54.55 20.45
CA GLU A 128 41.89 -53.86 21.33
C GLU A 128 41.29 -53.55 22.70
N GLN A 129 40.03 -53.13 22.75
CA GLN A 129 39.31 -52.91 24.00
C GLN A 129 39.17 -54.22 24.80
N ASP A 130 38.75 -55.31 24.16
CA ASP A 130 38.58 -56.62 24.81
C ASP A 130 39.91 -57.14 25.35
N ARG A 131 41.00 -57.03 24.58
CA ARG A 131 42.36 -57.35 25.05
C ARG A 131 42.76 -56.52 26.27
N GLY A 132 42.47 -55.21 26.24
CA GLY A 132 42.78 -54.31 27.34
C GLY A 132 41.99 -54.60 28.63
N ILE A 133 40.74 -55.03 28.51
CA ILE A 133 39.89 -55.41 29.65
C ILE A 133 40.41 -56.70 30.27
N LEU A 134 40.64 -57.74 29.46
CA LEU A 134 41.09 -59.05 29.95
C LEU A 134 42.47 -58.98 30.63
N ARG A 135 43.39 -58.15 30.11
CA ARG A 135 44.70 -57.92 30.76
C ARG A 135 44.55 -57.35 32.17
N ARG A 136 43.76 -56.28 32.34
CA ARG A 136 43.54 -55.64 33.64
C ARG A 136 42.86 -56.57 34.64
N LEU A 137 41.84 -57.32 34.19
CA LEU A 137 41.16 -58.28 35.04
C LEU A 137 42.09 -59.41 35.47
N LYS A 138 42.98 -59.87 34.59
CA LYS A 138 43.99 -60.87 34.94
C LYS A 138 44.98 -60.34 35.98
N GLU A 139 45.49 -59.13 35.79
CA GLU A 139 46.38 -58.46 36.76
C GLU A 139 45.70 -58.31 38.13
N ASN A 140 44.44 -57.86 38.14
CA ASN A 140 43.67 -57.70 39.37
C ASN A 140 43.40 -59.04 40.06
N PHE A 141 43.11 -60.10 39.29
CA PHE A 141 42.93 -61.45 39.83
C PHE A 141 44.23 -62.02 40.43
N GLU A 142 45.38 -61.76 39.82
CA GLU A 142 46.69 -62.14 40.35
C GLU A 142 47.02 -61.35 41.63
N ALA A 143 46.73 -60.05 41.66
CA ALA A 143 46.90 -59.21 42.84
C ALA A 143 45.96 -59.66 43.99
N GLU A 144 44.69 -59.90 43.69
CA GLU A 144 43.70 -60.39 44.65
C GLU A 144 44.15 -61.71 45.30
N LYS A 145 44.65 -62.66 44.51
CA LYS A 145 45.20 -63.92 45.02
C LYS A 145 46.35 -63.72 46.01
N ILE A 146 47.22 -62.75 45.75
CA ILE A 146 48.36 -62.45 46.61
C ILE A 146 47.90 -61.78 47.90
N ILE A 147 46.97 -60.83 47.81
CA ILE A 147 46.48 -60.04 48.96
C ILE A 147 45.56 -60.88 49.86
N MET A 148 44.70 -61.72 49.29
CA MET A 148 43.64 -62.45 50.01
C MET A 148 44.01 -63.88 50.41
N LYS A 149 45.29 -64.27 50.30
CA LYS A 149 45.77 -65.62 50.64
C LYS A 149 45.50 -66.04 52.09
N ASP A 150 45.44 -65.07 53.01
CA ASP A 150 45.36 -65.30 54.45
C ASP A 150 43.92 -65.24 55.01
N VAL A 151 42.92 -64.95 54.17
CA VAL A 151 41.51 -64.79 54.59
C VAL A 151 40.72 -66.09 54.36
N GLU A 152 40.17 -66.66 55.42
CA GLU A 152 39.38 -67.90 55.36
C GLU A 152 38.06 -67.70 54.60
N GLY A 153 37.72 -68.62 53.70
CA GLY A 153 36.46 -68.62 52.94
C GLY A 153 36.42 -67.65 51.74
N TRP A 154 37.51 -66.95 51.44
CA TRP A 154 37.61 -66.09 50.26
C TRP A 154 38.03 -66.89 49.01
N GLU A 155 37.22 -66.84 47.96
CA GLU A 155 37.51 -67.46 46.66
C GLU A 155 37.88 -66.35 45.65
N PRO A 156 39.15 -66.24 45.24
CA PRO A 156 39.56 -65.18 44.32
C PRO A 156 38.82 -65.31 42.98
N GLY A 157 38.38 -64.19 42.41
CA GLY A 157 37.67 -64.16 41.12
C GLY A 157 36.28 -64.81 41.10
N LYS A 158 35.67 -65.08 42.27
CA LYS A 158 34.29 -65.56 42.34
C LYS A 158 33.33 -64.53 41.73
N ASN A 159 32.42 -64.99 40.86
CA ASN A 159 31.41 -64.10 40.29
C ASN A 159 30.41 -63.67 41.38
N ILE A 160 30.15 -62.36 41.47
CA ILE A 160 29.17 -61.78 42.41
C ILE A 160 27.74 -62.13 41.97
N TYR A 161 27.53 -62.30 40.67
CA TYR A 161 26.23 -62.61 40.10
C TYR A 161 25.99 -64.12 40.03
N TYR A 162 24.74 -64.53 40.26
CA TYR A 162 24.28 -65.92 40.14
C TYR A 162 24.16 -66.42 38.68
N THR A 163 24.87 -65.82 37.73
CA THR A 163 24.75 -66.13 36.29
C THR A 163 26.12 -66.48 35.71
N ASP A 164 26.18 -67.51 34.88
CA ASP A 164 27.41 -67.95 34.20
C ASP A 164 27.77 -67.10 32.97
N LYS A 165 26.96 -66.08 32.67
CA LYS A 165 27.15 -65.18 31.54
C LYS A 165 28.22 -64.15 31.88
N TRP A 166 29.00 -63.77 30.87
CA TRP A 166 29.90 -62.63 30.97
C TRP A 166 29.13 -61.34 31.27
N VAL A 167 29.54 -60.64 32.33
CA VAL A 167 29.06 -59.31 32.67
C VAL A 167 30.19 -58.33 32.45
N ARG A 168 29.92 -57.22 31.76
CA ARG A 168 30.95 -56.20 31.53
C ARG A 168 31.40 -55.63 32.89
N PRO A 169 32.71 -55.57 33.16
CA PRO A 169 33.22 -55.05 34.42
C PRO A 169 32.90 -53.56 34.53
N ARG A 170 32.64 -53.11 35.76
CA ARG A 170 32.50 -51.68 36.04
C ARG A 170 33.87 -51.00 35.99
N PRO A 171 33.94 -49.68 35.74
CA PRO A 171 35.20 -48.96 35.67
C PRO A 171 36.07 -49.15 36.91
N GLU A 172 35.47 -49.23 38.11
CA GLU A 172 36.22 -49.39 39.36
C GLU A 172 36.94 -50.73 39.44
N GLN A 173 36.39 -51.79 38.82
CA GLN A 173 36.96 -53.13 38.82
C GLN A 173 38.16 -53.27 37.87
N LEU A 174 38.34 -52.31 36.96
CA LEU A 174 39.47 -52.26 36.02
C LEU A 174 40.62 -51.39 36.51
N ILE A 175 40.38 -50.58 37.55
CA ILE A 175 41.45 -49.86 38.24
C ILE A 175 42.31 -50.90 38.97
N LYS A 176 43.62 -50.70 38.96
CA LYS A 176 44.57 -51.63 39.57
C LYS A 176 44.34 -51.68 41.08
N LEU A 177 44.20 -52.89 41.61
CA LEU A 177 44.09 -53.19 43.05
C LEU A 177 45.42 -52.96 43.79
#